data_AF-A0A943QJW9-F1
#
_entry.id   AF-A0A943QJW9-F1
#
_cell.length_a   1.000
_cell.length_b   1.000
_cell.length_c   1.000
_cell.angle_alpha   90.00
_cell.angle_beta   90.00
_cell.angle_gamma   90.00
#
_symmetry.space_group_name_H-M   'P 1'
#
loop_
_entity.id
_entity.type
_entity.pdbx_description
1 polymer ?
#
loop_
_entity_poly.entity_id
_entity_poly.type
_entity_poly.pdbx_seq_one_letter_code
_entity_poly.pdbx_strand_id
1 'polypeptide(L)' 'MKGYEKIDIELGKTKMSIAELYEYYGVDEYNDPQDLLISRDKIILTLYKKIDETK' A
#
# COMPACT_ATOMS: atom_id res chain seq x y z
N MET A 1 -11.03 -5.79 1.58
CA MET A 1 -12.00 -5.27 2.57
C MET A 1 -13.02 -4.41 1.84
N LYS A 2 -14.31 -4.41 2.20
CA LYS A 2 -15.28 -3.53 1.54
C LYS A 2 -14.89 -2.07 1.80
N GLY A 3 -14.91 -1.21 0.77
CA GLY A 3 -14.54 0.20 0.88
C GLY A 3 -13.05 0.51 0.75
N TYR A 4 -12.21 -0.46 0.37
CA TYR A 4 -10.78 -0.27 0.17
C TYR A 4 -10.31 -0.78 -1.19
N GLU A 5 -9.47 0.01 -1.86
CA GLU A 5 -8.66 -0.38 -3.01
C GLU A 5 -7.35 -1.01 -2.52
N LYS A 6 -7.00 -2.16 -3.08
CA LYS A 6 -5.81 -2.93 -2.68
C LYS A 6 -4.68 -2.68 -3.67
N ILE A 7 -3.50 -2.32 -3.15
CA ILE A 7 -2.32 -1.96 -3.95
C ILE A 7 -1.15 -2.82 -3.51
N ASP A 8 -0.66 -3.70 -4.38
CA ASP A 8 0.46 -4.60 -4.10
C ASP A 8 1.76 -4.05 -4.70
N ILE A 9 2.75 -3.80 -3.83
CA ILE A 9 4.02 -3.16 -4.19
C ILE A 9 5.18 -4.09 -3.86
N GLU A 10 5.93 -4.51 -4.88
CA GLU A 10 7.16 -5.27 -4.67
C GLU A 10 8.32 -4.34 -4.32
N LEU A 11 8.71 -4.28 -3.04
CA LEU A 11 9.68 -3.32 -2.52
C LEU A 11 11.06 -3.44 -3.19
N GLY A 12 11.46 -4.65 -3.62
CA GLY A 12 12.72 -4.89 -4.33
C GLY A 12 12.76 -4.33 -5.76
N LYS A 13 11.60 -3.98 -6.34
CA LYS A 13 11.48 -3.28 -7.63
C LYS A 13 11.24 -1.78 -7.46
N THR A 14 10.98 -1.38 -6.21
CA THR A 14 10.92 -0.03 -5.65
C THR A 14 12.22 0.77 -5.80
N LYS A 15 12.21 2.04 -6.21
CA LYS A 15 13.23 3.01 -5.74
C LYS A 15 12.67 4.03 -4.74
N MET A 16 11.35 4.03 -4.56
CA MET A 16 10.66 4.91 -3.62
C MET A 16 10.82 4.36 -2.20
N SER A 17 11.02 5.27 -1.26
CA SER A 17 10.85 5.03 0.16
C SER A 17 9.39 4.72 0.51
N ILE A 18 9.16 4.14 1.69
CA ILE A 18 7.79 3.84 2.16
C ILE A 18 6.95 5.12 2.28
N ALA A 19 7.55 6.23 2.77
CA ALA A 19 6.88 7.53 2.85
C ALA A 19 6.41 8.04 1.48
N GLU A 20 7.27 7.96 0.46
CA GLU A 20 6.93 8.35 -0.91
C GLU A 20 5.83 7.45 -1.49
N LEU A 21 5.75 6.17 -1.11
CA LEU A 21 4.68 5.27 -1.55
C LEU A 21 3.32 5.70 -0.97
N TYR A 22 3.25 6.09 0.31
CA TYR A 22 2.00 6.60 0.89
C TYR A 22 1.52 7.87 0.18
N GLU A 23 2.42 8.82 -0.05
CA GLU A 23 2.09 10.06 -0.77
C GLU A 23 1.66 9.77 -2.23
N TYR A 24 2.40 8.91 -2.92
CA TYR A 24 2.13 8.57 -4.33
C TYR A 24 0.77 7.89 -4.52
N TYR A 25 0.41 6.95 -3.65
CA TYR A 25 -0.87 6.25 -3.72
C TYR A 25 -2.01 6.99 -3.02
N GLY A 26 -1.71 8.04 -2.25
CA GLY A 26 -2.68 8.78 -1.45
C GLY A 26 -3.31 7.87 -0.38
N VAL A 27 -2.45 7.17 0.36
CA VAL A 27 -2.81 6.27 1.46
C VAL A 27 -2.41 6.94 2.78
N ASP A 28 -3.30 6.92 3.76
CA ASP A 28 -3.00 7.44 5.09
C ASP A 28 -2.23 6.41 5.92
N GLU A 29 -0.93 6.64 6.14
CA GLU A 29 -0.03 5.75 6.90
C GLU A 29 -0.56 5.34 8.29
N TYR A 30 -1.40 6.18 8.92
CA TYR A 30 -1.87 5.95 10.29
C TYR A 30 -3.27 5.38 10.37
N ASN A 31 -4.10 5.58 9.34
CA ASN A 31 -5.52 5.21 9.35
C ASN A 31 -5.86 4.10 8.36
N ASP A 32 -5.11 3.98 7.27
CA ASP A 32 -5.35 2.96 6.26
C ASP A 32 -4.62 1.65 6.62
N PRO A 33 -5.31 0.49 6.52
CA PRO A 33 -4.67 -0.79 6.76
C PRO A 33 -3.50 -1.03 5.82
N GLN A 34 -2.57 -1.88 6.27
CA GLN A 34 -1.47 -2.38 5.45
C GLN A 34 -1.04 -3.77 5.88
N ASP A 35 -0.51 -4.54 4.92
CA ASP A 35 0.09 -5.85 5.16
C ASP A 35 1.49 -5.93 4.56
N LEU A 36 2.34 -6.78 5.15
CA LEU A 36 3.66 -7.09 4.63
C LEU A 36 3.79 -8.60 4.41
N LEU A 37 4.03 -9.00 3.16
CA LEU A 37 4.36 -10.38 2.81
C LEU A 37 5.86 -10.49 2.53
N ILE A 38 6.54 -11.30 3.35
CA ILE A 38 7.95 -11.65 3.16
C ILE A 38 8.01 -13.07 2.63
N SER A 39 8.67 -13.24 1.49
CA SER A 39 8.91 -14.54 0.86
C SER A 39 10.37 -14.67 0.47
N ARG A 40 10.77 -15.84 -0.02
CA ARG A 40 12.18 -16.13 -0.32
C ARG A 40 12.77 -15.22 -1.39
N ASP A 41 11.96 -14.80 -2.36
CA ASP A 41 12.36 -14.08 -3.58
C ASP A 41 11.91 -12.62 -3.58
N LYS A 42 10.91 -12.25 -2.77
CA LYS A 42 10.31 -10.91 -2.79
C LYS A 42 9.73 -10.50 -1.45
N ILE A 43 9.66 -9.18 -1.27
CA ILE A 43 8.94 -8.51 -0.20
C ILE A 43 7.84 -7.68 -0.86
N ILE A 44 6.59 -7.93 -0.47
CA ILE A 44 5.42 -7.21 -0.98
C ILE A 44 4.80 -6.40 0.16
N LEU A 45 4.75 -5.09 -0.01
CA LEU A 45 3.92 -4.18 0.79
C LEU A 45 2.56 -4.09 0.13
N THR A 46 1.50 -4.40 0.89
CA THR A 46 0.12 -4.21 0.46
C THR A 46 -0.43 -2.99 1.17
N LEU A 47 -0.82 -1.97 0.41
CA LEU A 47 -1.53 -0.80 0.93
C LEU A 47 -3.02 -0.92 0.63
N TYR A 48 -3.86 -0.56 1.60
CA TYR A 48 -5.31 -0.53 1.42
C TYR A 48 -5.79 0.91 1.43
N LYS A 49 -5.95 1.49 0.25
CA LYS A 49 -6.46 2.86 0.09
C LYS A 49 -7.96 2.90 0.32
N LYS A 50 -8.45 3.72 1.26
CA LYS A 50 -9.89 3.91 1.43
C LYS A 50 -10.48 4.54 0.16
N ILE A 51 -11.51 3.91 -0.39
CA ILE A 51 -12.26 4.46 -1.51
C ILE A 51 -13.21 5.50 -0.90
N ASP A 52 -13.02 6.77 -1.22
CA ASP A 52 -13.98 7.80 -0.86
C ASP A 52 -15.34 7.44 -1.49
N GLU A 53 -16.34 7.13 -0.66
CA GLU A 53 -17.69 6.78 -1.12
C GLU A 53 -18.47 8.00 -1.67
N THR A 54 -17.79 9.13 -1.88
CA THR A 54 -18.34 10.43 -2.29
C THR A 54 -18.23 10.69 -3.79
N LYS A 55 -18.60 9.71 -4.63
CA LYS A 55 -18.77 9.92 -6.08
C LYS A 55 -20.12 9.42 -6.57
#